data_AF-A0A6P0SLJ2-F1
#
_entry.id   AF-A0A6P0SLJ2-F1
#
_cell.length_a   1.000
_cell.length_b   1.000
_cell.length_c   1.000
_cell.angle_alpha   90.00
_cell.angle_beta   90.00
_cell.angle_gamma   90.00
#
_symmetry.space_group_name_H-M   'P 1'
#
loop_
_entity.id
_entity.type
_entity.pdbx_description
1 polymer ?
#
loop_
_entity_poly.entity_id
_entity_poly.type
_entity_poly.pdbx_seq_one_letter_code
_entity_poly.pdbx_strand_id
1 'polypeptide(L)'
;MNFNEAEQTQNLAEAATEIQQLLQQLEQSNPTATEAQQEAFVSAAITPTKKERLINALKEGGQGAIEEFLDNPYLNVAIRIIEGWRNP
;
A
#
# COMPACT_ATOMS: atom_id res chain seq x y z
N MET A 1 -11.49 -18.51 -16.05
CA MET A 1 -10.67 -17.50 -15.37
C MET A 1 -10.71 -16.25 -16.24
N ASN A 2 -11.27 -15.14 -15.76
CA ASN A 2 -11.25 -13.91 -16.55
C ASN A 2 -9.83 -13.35 -16.53
N PHE A 3 -9.32 -12.99 -17.70
CA PHE A 3 -8.01 -12.37 -17.88
C PHE A 3 -7.86 -11.07 -17.07
N ASN A 4 -8.97 -10.37 -16.78
CA ASN A 4 -8.97 -9.13 -15.99
C ASN A 4 -8.63 -9.34 -14.50
N GLU A 5 -8.98 -10.49 -13.91
CA GLU A 5 -8.75 -10.74 -12.48
C GLU A 5 -7.25 -10.93 -12.19
N ALA A 6 -6.55 -11.67 -13.06
CA ALA A 6 -5.12 -11.90 -12.95
C ALA A 6 -4.30 -10.60 -13.05
N GLU A 7 -4.66 -9.71 -13.98
CA GLU A 7 -4.00 -8.41 -14.12
C GLU A 7 -4.23 -7.52 -12.90
N GLN A 8 -5.42 -7.52 -12.30
CA GLN A 8 -5.67 -6.76 -11.06
C GLN A 8 -4.83 -7.29 -9.90
N THR A 9 -4.76 -8.60 -9.73
CA THR A 9 -3.97 -9.23 -8.67
C THR A 9 -2.47 -8.96 -8.83
N GLN A 10 -1.93 -9.06 -10.05
CA GLN A 10 -0.51 -8.77 -10.31
C GLN A 10 -0.17 -7.32 -9.97
N ASN A 11 -0.96 -6.37 -10.45
CA ASN A 11 -0.74 -4.94 -10.19
C ASN A 11 -0.90 -4.58 -8.71
N LEU A 12 -1.81 -5.23 -7.99
CA LEU A 12 -1.99 -5.05 -6.55
C LEU A 12 -0.79 -5.58 -5.76
N ALA A 13 -0.34 -6.80 -6.08
CA ALA A 13 0.84 -7.40 -5.46
C ALA A 13 2.08 -6.53 -5.67
N GLU A 14 2.26 -5.98 -6.86
CA GLU A 14 3.33 -5.04 -7.16
C GLU A 14 3.22 -3.74 -6.34
N ALA A 15 2.02 -3.16 -6.24
CA ALA A 15 1.80 -1.94 -5.47
C ALA A 15 2.03 -2.16 -3.97
N ALA A 16 1.53 -3.28 -3.41
CA ALA A 16 1.76 -3.68 -2.03
C ALA A 16 3.25 -3.90 -1.74
N THR A 17 3.94 -4.64 -2.61
CA THR A 17 5.39 -4.89 -2.49
C THR A 17 6.18 -3.58 -2.49
N GLU A 18 5.83 -2.64 -3.36
CA GLU A 18 6.49 -1.32 -3.38
C GLU A 18 6.27 -0.54 -2.09
N ILE A 19 5.05 -0.51 -1.53
CA ILE A 19 4.82 0.13 -0.22
C ILE A 19 5.68 -0.52 0.86
N GLN A 20 5.73 -1.85 0.89
CA GLN A 20 6.56 -2.58 1.87
C GLN A 20 8.02 -2.17 1.76
N GLN A 21 8.57 -2.12 0.55
CA GLN A 21 9.96 -1.70 0.31
C GLN A 21 10.19 -0.25 0.74
N LEU A 22 9.27 0.65 0.44
CA LEU A 22 9.35 2.06 0.81
C LEU A 22 9.28 2.25 2.33
N LEU A 23 8.38 1.54 3.00
CA LEU A 23 8.27 1.56 4.47
C LEU A 23 9.53 1.00 5.13
N GLN A 24 10.10 -0.10 4.61
CA GLN A 24 11.37 -0.64 5.09
C GLN A 24 12.50 0.38 4.96
N GLN A 25 12.61 1.07 3.82
CA GLN A 25 13.64 2.10 3.63
C GLN A 25 13.46 3.29 4.57
N LEU A 26 12.21 3.72 4.76
CA LEU A 26 11.90 4.80 5.68
C LEU A 26 12.17 4.41 7.13
N GLU A 27 11.84 3.18 7.53
CA GLU A 27 12.12 2.65 8.87
C GLU A 27 13.63 2.56 9.13
N GLN A 28 14.41 2.15 8.13
CA GLN A 28 15.88 2.14 8.23
C GLN A 28 16.49 3.54 8.36
N SER A 29 15.95 4.53 7.62
CA SER A 29 16.46 5.91 7.66
C SER A 29 15.91 6.71 8.85
N ASN A 30 14.66 6.46 9.23
CA ASN A 30 13.93 7.18 10.28
C ASN A 30 12.89 6.25 10.94
N PRO A 31 13.30 5.41 11.91
CA PRO A 31 12.40 4.49 12.61
C PRO A 31 11.36 5.22 13.48
N THR A 32 11.58 6.51 13.74
CA THR A 32 10.64 7.38 14.47
C THR A 32 9.73 8.19 13.54
N ALA A 33 9.69 7.86 12.25
CA ALA A 33 8.81 8.52 11.30
C ALA A 33 7.34 8.42 11.75
N THR A 34 6.66 9.56 11.77
CA THR A 34 5.23 9.59 12.06
C THR A 34 4.45 9.03 10.89
N GLU A 35 3.20 8.62 11.13
CA GLU A 35 2.30 8.10 10.10
C GLU A 35 2.16 9.06 8.91
N ALA A 36 2.09 10.38 9.17
CA ALA A 36 2.05 11.40 8.13
C ALA A 36 3.33 11.45 7.30
N GLN A 37 4.51 11.21 7.90
CA GLN A 37 5.77 11.12 7.16
C GLN A 37 5.83 9.85 6.32
N GLN A 38 5.35 8.73 6.85
CA GLN A 38 5.27 7.47 6.12
C GLN A 38 4.33 7.60 4.91
N GLU A 39 3.15 8.17 5.11
CA GLU A 39 2.21 8.46 4.04
C GLU A 39 2.80 9.41 3.00
N ALA A 40 3.39 10.53 3.42
CA ALA A 40 4.00 11.49 2.50
C ALA A 40 5.14 10.86 1.69
N PHE A 41 5.98 10.05 2.32
CA PHE A 41 7.08 9.35 1.66
C PHE A 41 6.58 8.32 0.65
N VAL A 42 5.66 7.45 1.06
CA VAL A 42 5.08 6.42 0.19
C VAL A 42 4.30 7.07 -0.95
N SER A 43 3.47 8.07 -0.66
CA SER A 43 2.66 8.78 -1.65
C SER A 43 3.49 9.56 -2.67
N ALA A 44 4.66 10.06 -2.27
CA ALA A 44 5.60 10.72 -3.18
C ALA A 44 6.34 9.72 -4.06
N ALA A 45 6.61 8.51 -3.57
CA ALA A 45 7.34 7.48 -4.31
C ALA A 45 6.43 6.61 -5.19
N ILE A 46 5.19 6.37 -4.78
CA ILE A 46 4.23 5.55 -5.52
C ILE A 46 3.53 6.37 -6.62
N THR A 47 3.30 5.76 -7.78
CA THR A 47 2.55 6.41 -8.86
C THR A 47 1.06 6.54 -8.51
N PRO A 48 0.35 7.57 -9.02
CA PRO A 48 -1.08 7.76 -8.75
C PRO A 48 -1.92 6.55 -9.15
N THR A 49 -1.56 5.86 -10.23
CA THR A 49 -2.25 4.63 -10.66
C THR A 49 -2.17 3.53 -9.60
N LYS A 50 -0.98 3.29 -9.02
CA LYS A 50 -0.80 2.28 -7.96
C LYS A 50 -1.52 2.67 -6.68
N LYS A 51 -1.51 3.97 -6.34
CA LYS A 51 -2.28 4.54 -5.23
C LYS A 51 -3.77 4.19 -5.36
N GLU A 52 -4.37 4.48 -6.52
CA GLU A 52 -5.77 4.17 -6.80
C GLU A 52 -6.06 2.66 -6.74
N ARG A 53 -5.14 1.81 -7.21
CA ARG A 53 -5.29 0.35 -7.12
C ARG A 53 -5.37 -0.14 -5.68
N LEU A 54 -4.52 0.39 -4.80
CA LEU A 54 -4.54 0.02 -3.38
C LEU A 54 -5.79 0.53 -2.68
N ILE A 55 -6.25 1.75 -3.00
CA ILE A 55 -7.51 2.28 -2.49
C ILE A 55 -8.69 1.41 -2.95
N ASN A 56 -8.71 1.01 -4.22
CA ASN A 56 -9.75 0.14 -4.74
C ASN A 56 -9.67 -1.27 -4.13
N ALA A 57 -8.48 -1.85 -4.00
CA ALA A 57 -8.29 -3.14 -3.35
C ALA A 57 -8.76 -3.11 -1.88
N LEU A 58 -8.46 -2.04 -1.14
CA LEU A 58 -8.96 -1.85 0.22
C LEU A 58 -10.48 -1.65 0.26
N LYS A 59 -11.04 -0.99 -0.76
CA LYS A 59 -12.49 -0.72 -0.86
C LYS A 59 -13.29 -1.96 -1.26
N GLU A 60 -12.78 -2.75 -2.20
CA GLU A 60 -13.45 -3.91 -2.78
C GLU A 60 -13.17 -5.19 -1.98
N GLY A 61 -11.93 -5.38 -1.54
CA GLY A 61 -11.45 -6.58 -0.84
C GLY A 61 -11.14 -6.38 0.64
N GLY A 62 -11.27 -5.17 1.17
CA GLY A 62 -10.97 -4.87 2.58
C GLY A 62 -9.48 -5.01 2.91
N GLN A 63 -9.17 -5.12 4.20
CA GLN A 63 -7.79 -5.36 4.64
C GLN A 63 -7.26 -6.70 4.09
N GLY A 64 -8.09 -7.74 4.06
CA GLY A 64 -7.76 -9.10 3.61
C GLY A 64 -7.08 -9.18 2.24
N ALA A 65 -7.53 -8.37 1.27
CA ALA A 65 -6.93 -8.33 -0.06
C ALA A 65 -5.50 -7.77 -0.06
N ILE A 66 -5.13 -6.99 0.94
CA ILE A 66 -3.79 -6.41 1.08
C ILE A 66 -2.92 -7.28 2.01
N GLU A 67 -3.50 -7.95 3.01
CA GLU A 67 -2.76 -8.89 3.89
C GLU A 67 -2.16 -10.07 3.13
N GLU A 68 -2.74 -10.44 1.98
CA GLU A 68 -2.19 -11.50 1.13
C GLU A 68 -0.84 -11.11 0.51
N PHE A 69 -0.55 -9.80 0.39
CA PHE A 69 0.64 -9.29 -0.28
C PHE A 69 1.61 -8.53 0.65
N LEU A 70 1.15 -8.10 1.83
CA LEU A 70 1.95 -7.38 2.81
C LEU A 70 2.26 -8.23 4.04
N ASP A 71 3.50 -8.13 4.52
CA ASP A 71 3.88 -8.64 5.83
C ASP A 71 3.11 -7.93 6.96
N ASN A 72 2.67 -8.69 7.97
CA ASN A 72 1.95 -8.20 9.15
C ASN A 72 2.48 -6.89 9.78
N PRO A 73 3.80 -6.68 9.98
CA PRO A 73 4.31 -5.40 10.52
C PRO A 73 4.01 -4.20 9.62
N TYR A 74 4.06 -4.37 8.30
CA TYR A 74 3.83 -3.30 7.33
C TYR A 74 2.38 -3.16 6.93
N LEU A 75 1.58 -4.22 7.10
CA LEU A 75 0.16 -4.23 6.77
C LEU A 75 -0.60 -3.11 7.49
N ASN A 76 -0.52 -3.04 8.82
CA ASN A 76 -1.24 -2.00 9.57
C ASN A 76 -0.84 -0.59 9.13
N VAL A 77 0.44 -0.37 8.87
CA VAL A 77 0.95 0.93 8.42
C VAL A 77 0.44 1.26 7.02
N ALA A 78 0.52 0.31 6.09
CA ALA A 78 0.04 0.48 4.72
C ALA A 78 -1.46 0.74 4.66
N ILE A 79 -2.27 0.00 5.43
CA ILE A 79 -3.71 0.24 5.53
C ILE A 79 -3.97 1.67 5.97
N ARG A 80 -3.30 2.15 7.02
CA ARG A 80 -3.48 3.53 7.50
C ARG A 80 -3.10 4.58 6.45
N ILE A 81 -2.01 4.37 5.73
CA ILE A 81 -1.59 5.22 4.61
C ILE A 81 -2.67 5.26 3.51
N ILE A 82 -3.19 4.09 3.14
CA ILE A 82 -4.24 3.98 2.11
C ILE A 82 -5.56 4.61 2.59
N GLU A 83 -5.87 4.49 3.89
CA GLU A 83 -7.02 5.16 4.49
C GLU A 83 -6.86 6.68 4.52
N GLY A 84 -5.67 7.19 4.84
CA GLY A 84 -5.36 8.62 4.80
C GLY A 84 -5.50 9.18 3.38
N TRP A 85 -5.14 8.40 2.35
CA TRP A 85 -5.42 8.77 0.97
C TRP A 85 -6.90 8.85 0.61
N ARG A 86 -7.75 8.06 1.26
CA ARG A 86 -9.20 8.03 1.03
C ARG A 86 -9.90 9.20 1.73
N ASN A 87 -9.33 9.71 2.81
CA ASN A 87 -9.93 10.73 3.66
C ASN A 87 -8.96 11.91 3.89
N PRO A 88 -8.73 12.75 2.86
CA PRO A 88 -7.82 13.90 2.94
C PRO A 88 -8.30 15.01 3.89
#